data_AF-G0LLY4-F1
#
_entry.id   AF-G0LLY4-F1
#
_cell.length_a   1.000
_cell.length_b   1.000
_cell.length_c   1.000
_cell.angle_alpha   90.00
_cell.angle_beta   90.00
_cell.angle_gamma   90.00
#
_symmetry.space_group_name_H-M   'P 1'
#
loop_
_entity.id
_entity.type
_entity.pdbx_description
1 polymer ?
#
loop_
_entity_poly.entity_id
_entity_poly.type
_entity_poly.pdbx_seq_one_letter_code
_entity_poly.pdbx_strand_id
1 'polypeptide(L)'
;MGHTVIEDVEDRVDDRVIYRKIIKTDDPQYPSGYRYALHYGYTDDRGTILRYDNENETIDRHERHTPEGVTEIEFPGMIDLRTRFLNKIEHKP
;
A
#
# COMPACT_ATOMS: atom_id res chain seq x y z
N MET A 1 -22.45 -2.45 -3.61
CA MET A 1 -21.19 -2.02 -3.03
C MET A 1 -20.75 -0.75 -3.70
N GLY A 2 -20.67 0.34 -2.95
CA GLY A 2 -20.19 1.63 -3.40
C GLY A 2 -18.70 1.78 -3.11
N HIS A 3 -17.99 2.50 -3.97
CA HIS A 3 -16.60 2.85 -3.69
C HIS A 3 -16.30 4.30 -4.09
N THR A 4 -15.29 4.86 -3.43
CA THR A 4 -14.75 6.18 -3.74
C THR A 4 -13.25 6.08 -3.84
N VAL A 5 -12.71 6.46 -5.01
CA VAL A 5 -11.26 6.58 -5.19
C VAL A 5 -10.80 7.82 -4.44
N ILE A 6 -9.94 7.63 -3.45
CA ILE A 6 -9.28 8.71 -2.70
C ILE A 6 -7.94 9.04 -3.38
N GLU A 7 -7.16 8.02 -3.71
CA GLU A 7 -5.92 8.14 -4.46
C GLU A 7 -5.81 7.01 -5.48
N ASP A 8 -5.33 7.34 -6.68
CA ASP A 8 -4.83 6.40 -7.68
C ASP A 8 -3.78 7.16 -8.50
N VAL A 9 -2.56 7.21 -7.94
CA VAL A 9 -1.46 8.02 -8.48
C VAL A 9 -0.19 7.19 -8.56
N GLU A 10 0.61 7.45 -9.58
CA GLU A 10 1.90 6.83 -9.80
C GLU A 10 2.94 7.92 -10.11
N ASP A 11 3.95 8.02 -9.26
CA ASP A 11 5.09 8.91 -9.45
C ASP A 11 6.30 8.07 -9.85
N ARG A 12 7.01 8.45 -10.91
CA ARG A 12 8.23 7.80 -11.36
C ARG A 12 9.40 8.77 -11.28
N VAL A 13 10.50 8.33 -10.67
CA VAL A 13 11.74 9.10 -10.57
C VAL A 13 12.89 8.15 -10.87
N ASP A 14 13.59 8.39 -11.97
CA ASP A 14 14.63 7.51 -12.48
C ASP A 14 14.18 6.05 -12.59
N ASP A 15 14.77 5.18 -11.76
CA ASP A 15 14.50 3.75 -11.69
C ASP A 15 13.53 3.35 -10.57
N ARG A 16 12.87 4.34 -9.96
CA ARG A 16 11.93 4.16 -8.84
C ARG A 16 10.50 4.49 -9.24
N VAL A 17 9.58 3.78 -8.62
CA VAL A 17 8.14 4.03 -8.71
C VAL A 17 7.51 4.13 -7.34
N ILE A 18 6.65 5.13 -7.16
CA ILE A 18 5.77 5.28 -6.00
C ILE A 18 4.33 5.19 -6.52
N TYR A 19 3.68 4.06 -6.27
CA TYR A 19 2.27 3.85 -6.58
C TYR A 19 1.43 3.96 -5.31
N ARG A 20 0.38 4.79 -5.32
CA ARG A 20 -0.53 4.97 -4.20
C ARG A 20 -1.98 4.83 -4.67
N LYS A 21 -2.57 3.70 -4.31
CA LYS A 21 -3.99 3.40 -4.51
C LYS A 21 -4.69 3.32 -3.18
N ILE A 22 -5.73 4.14 -3.00
CA ILE A 22 -6.59 4.14 -1.82
C ILE A 22 -8.03 4.28 -2.30
N ILE A 23 -8.84 3.27 -1.99
CA ILE A 23 -10.25 3.22 -2.31
C ILE A 23 -11.01 3.04 -1.00
N LYS A 24 -11.94 3.94 -0.69
CA LYS A 24 -12.92 3.74 0.38
C LYS A 24 -14.06 2.88 -0.16
N THR A 25 -14.46 1.85 0.57
CA THR A 25 -15.43 0.85 0.11
C THR A 25 -16.30 0.35 1.26
N ASP A 26 -17.50 -0.13 0.94
CA ASP A 26 -18.41 -0.85 1.85
C ASP A 26 -18.39 -2.37 1.63
N ASP A 27 -17.43 -2.86 0.83
CA ASP A 27 -17.28 -4.27 0.49
C ASP A 27 -16.85 -5.09 1.73
N PRO A 28 -17.60 -6.16 2.10
CA PRO A 28 -17.30 -6.98 3.27
C PRO A 28 -15.97 -7.74 3.16
N GLN A 29 -15.36 -7.85 1.98
CA GLN A 29 -13.99 -8.37 1.82
C GLN A 29 -12.94 -7.44 2.45
N TYR A 30 -13.29 -6.16 2.68
CA TYR A 30 -12.41 -5.15 3.26
C TYR A 30 -13.03 -4.53 4.52
N PRO A 31 -13.07 -5.25 5.66
CA PRO A 31 -13.72 -4.78 6.89
C PRO A 31 -13.16 -3.45 7.43
N SER A 32 -11.90 -3.15 7.14
CA SER A 32 -11.28 -1.85 7.42
C SER A 32 -11.98 -0.64 6.76
N GLY A 33 -12.88 -0.87 5.79
CA GLY A 33 -13.54 0.17 4.99
C GLY A 33 -12.68 0.70 3.85
N TYR A 34 -11.51 0.10 3.62
CA TYR A 34 -10.58 0.51 2.58
C TYR A 34 -9.98 -0.67 1.84
N ARG A 35 -9.85 -0.52 0.52
CA ARG A 35 -8.98 -1.33 -0.34
C ARG A 35 -7.80 -0.46 -0.75
N TYR A 36 -6.57 -0.93 -0.54
CA TYR A 36 -5.39 -0.11 -0.82
C TYR A 36 -4.17 -0.91 -1.27
N ALA A 37 -3.30 -0.22 -2.00
CA ALA A 37 -1.96 -0.66 -2.36
C ALA A 37 -1.03 0.56 -2.37
N LEU A 38 -0.14 0.64 -1.39
CA LEU A 38 0.91 1.65 -1.28
C LEU A 38 2.23 0.96 -1.60
N HIS A 39 2.84 1.27 -2.74
CA HIS A 39 4.00 0.55 -3.25
C HIS A 39 5.13 1.53 -3.57
N TYR A 40 6.31 1.23 -3.04
CA TYR A 40 7.57 1.82 -3.41
C TYR A 40 8.50 0.71 -3.87
N GLY A 41 8.97 0.83 -5.11
CA GLY A 41 9.76 -0.21 -5.76
C GLY A 41 10.61 0.34 -6.87
N TYR A 42 11.23 -0.58 -7.59
CA TYR A 42 11.94 -0.28 -8.82
C TYR A 42 11.01 -0.39 -10.03
N THR A 43 11.27 0.41 -11.06
CA THR A 43 10.58 0.29 -12.36
C THR A 43 11.07 -0.89 -13.19
N ASP A 44 12.13 -1.57 -12.75
CA ASP A 44 12.71 -2.76 -13.35
C ASP A 44 12.53 -4.00 -12.45
N ASP A 45 13.20 -5.10 -12.80
CA ASP A 45 13.06 -6.39 -12.14
C ASP A 45 13.68 -6.47 -10.73
N ARG A 46 14.23 -5.39 -10.18
CA ARG A 46 14.74 -5.36 -8.79
C ARG A 46 13.64 -5.45 -7.73
N GLY A 47 12.39 -5.19 -8.11
CA GLY A 47 11.22 -5.51 -7.29
C GLY A 47 10.85 -4.48 -6.23
N THR A 48 10.26 -4.96 -5.12
CA THR A 48 9.63 -4.11 -4.09
C THR A 48 10.63 -3.69 -3.01
N ILE A 49 10.66 -2.40 -2.68
CA ILE A 49 11.43 -1.86 -1.53
C ILE A 49 10.56 -1.81 -0.28
N LEU A 50 9.32 -1.34 -0.45
CA LEU A 50 8.31 -1.29 0.60
C LEU A 50 6.94 -1.29 -0.05
N ARG A 51 6.07 -2.21 0.37
CA ARG A 51 4.66 -2.15 0.00
C ARG A 51 3.78 -2.42 1.21
N TYR A 52 2.68 -1.69 1.31
CA TYR A 52 1.57 -2.02 2.20
C TYR A 52 0.33 -2.26 1.36
N ASP A 53 -0.37 -3.36 1.58
CA ASP A 53 -1.66 -3.62 0.93
C ASP A 53 -2.56 -4.48 1.82
N ASN A 54 -3.79 -4.67 1.36
CA ASN A 54 -4.73 -5.68 1.84
C ASN A 54 -5.40 -6.43 0.69
N GLU A 55 -4.72 -6.52 -0.47
CA GLU A 55 -5.23 -7.18 -1.68
C GLU A 55 -4.74 -8.63 -1.74
N ASN A 56 -5.00 -9.39 -0.67
CA ASN A 56 -4.63 -10.80 -0.56
C ASN A 56 -5.87 -11.70 -0.40
N GLU A 57 -5.66 -13.02 -0.38
CA GLU A 57 -6.74 -14.00 -0.29
C GLU A 57 -7.38 -14.08 1.12
N THR A 58 -6.72 -13.52 2.14
CA THR A 58 -7.19 -13.54 3.53
C THR A 58 -7.93 -12.25 3.85
N ILE A 59 -9.23 -12.36 4.17
CA ILE A 59 -10.05 -11.23 4.59
C ILE A 59 -9.44 -10.58 5.84
N ASP A 60 -9.47 -9.25 5.87
CA ASP A 60 -8.98 -8.42 6.98
C ASP A 60 -7.47 -8.54 7.26
N ARG A 61 -6.70 -9.21 6.40
CA ARG A 61 -5.24 -9.27 6.54
C ARG A 61 -4.58 -8.07 5.87
N HIS A 62 -3.79 -7.34 6.64
CA HIS A 62 -3.01 -6.21 6.18
C HIS A 62 -1.52 -6.57 6.16
N GLU A 63 -0.85 -6.29 5.06
CA GLU A 63 0.50 -6.77 4.84
C GLU A 63 1.49 -5.65 4.65
N ARG A 64 2.72 -5.92 5.08
CA ARG A 64 3.92 -5.19 4.73
C ARG A 64 4.85 -6.11 3.96
N HIS A 65 5.21 -5.70 2.76
CA HIS A 65 6.17 -6.38 1.91
C HIS A 65 7.47 -5.58 1.88
N THR A 66 8.59 -6.26 2.07
CA THR A 66 9.95 -5.75 1.89
C THR A 66 10.77 -6.79 1.09
N PRO A 67 12.01 -6.48 0.68
CA PRO A 67 12.90 -7.49 0.09
C PRO A 67 13.14 -8.71 1.00
N GLU A 68 12.93 -8.56 2.31
CA GLU A 68 13.13 -9.61 3.31
C GLU A 68 11.91 -10.54 3.44
N GLY A 69 10.77 -10.16 2.87
CA GLY A 69 9.56 -10.97 2.85
C GLY A 69 8.28 -10.18 3.17
N VAL A 70 7.23 -10.94 3.46
CA VAL A 70 5.89 -10.43 3.76
C VAL A 70 5.58 -10.67 5.23
N THR A 71 5.11 -9.63 5.91
CA THR A 71 4.71 -9.68 7.32
C THR A 71 3.34 -9.04 7.49
N GLU A 72 2.46 -9.69 8.24
CA GLU A 72 1.20 -9.08 8.67
C GLU A 72 1.45 -7.87 9.59
N ILE A 73 0.59 -6.87 9.51
CA ILE A 73 0.60 -5.68 10.34
C ILE A 73 -0.80 -5.37 10.85
N GLU A 74 -0.89 -4.76 12.03
CA GLU A 74 -2.11 -4.09 12.46
C GLU A 74 -2.42 -2.92 11.53
N PHE A 75 -3.69 -2.73 11.17
CA PHE A 75 -4.14 -1.59 10.39
C PHE A 75 -4.37 -0.38 11.30
N PRO A 76 -3.51 0.66 11.25
CA PRO A 76 -3.63 1.81 12.13
C PRO A 76 -4.74 2.79 11.68
N GLY A 77 -5.44 2.50 10.58
CA GLY A 77 -6.25 3.47 9.86
C GLY A 77 -5.52 4.03 8.64
N MET A 78 -6.29 4.50 7.65
CA MET A 78 -5.76 4.86 6.34
C MET A 78 -4.79 6.05 6.37
N ILE A 79 -5.11 7.09 7.15
CA ILE A 79 -4.29 8.31 7.25
C ILE A 79 -2.93 7.97 7.86
N ASP A 80 -2.92 7.22 8.96
CA ASP A 80 -1.70 6.85 9.66
C ASP A 80 -0.84 5.88 8.85
N LEU A 81 -1.46 4.93 8.15
CA LEU A 81 -0.74 4.02 7.26
C LEU A 81 -0.10 4.75 6.08
N ARG A 82 -0.84 5.66 5.44
CA ARG A 82 -0.32 6.50 4.34
C ARG A 82 0.83 7.38 4.81
N THR A 83 0.68 8.02 5.97
CA THR A 83 1.72 8.88 6.56
C THR A 83 2.97 8.06 6.89
N ARG A 84 2.81 6.88 7.50
CA ARG A 84 3.89 5.93 7.76
C ARG A 84 4.60 5.50 6.48
N PHE A 85 3.86 5.28 5.39
CA PHE A 85 4.44 4.95 4.09
C PHE A 85 5.30 6.09 3.54
N LEU A 86 4.75 7.31 3.45
CA LEU A 86 5.46 8.49 2.94
C LEU A 86 6.73 8.78 3.76
N ASN A 87 6.61 8.81 5.09
CA ASN A 87 7.78 9.00 5.96
C ASN A 87 8.85 7.93 5.71
N LYS A 88 8.47 6.67 5.50
CA LYS A 88 9.46 5.60 5.27
C LYS A 88 10.18 5.72 3.93
N ILE A 89 9.54 6.24 2.89
CA ILE A 89 10.17 6.37 1.57
C ILE A 89 11.00 7.64 1.47
N GLU A 90 10.63 8.73 2.15
CA GLU A 90 11.46 9.95 2.23
C GLU A 90 12.80 9.71 2.95
N HIS A 91 12.83 8.80 3.92
CA HIS A 91 14.05 8.46 4.66
C HIS A 91 14.85 7.30 4.03
N LYS A 92 14.45 6.81 2.85
CA LYS A 92 15.15 5.72 2.14
C LYS A 92 15.87 6.30 0.91
N PRO A 93 17.22 6.32 0.91
CA PRO A 93 18.00 6.78 -0.24
C PRO A 93 17.87 5.85 -1.45
#